data_AF-A0A6F9BHK4-F1
#
_entry.id   AF-A0A6F9BHK4-F1
#
_cell.length_a   1.000
_cell.length_b   1.000
_cell.length_c   1.000
_cell.angle_alpha   90.00
_cell.angle_beta   90.00
_cell.angle_gamma   90.00
#
_symmetry.space_group_name_H-M   'P 1'
#
loop_
_entity.id
_entity.type
_entity.pdbx_description
1 polymer ?
#
loop_
_entity_poly.entity_id
_entity_poly.type
_entity_poly.pdbx_seq_one_letter_code
_entity_poly.pdbx_strand_id
1 'polypeptide(L)'
;MIEEGSKRGQAVVEKRQLFMEMRAQNFDVIRLSTYRTACKLRFVQKRCNVHLVDVWNMIEAFRDSGLNTLDHNAEINVSRLETILSSIYYQLNKRLPTMHQINVEQSISHGKLTIFSMKSMLATMCGGKIVDKLRYIFSQISDSNGVMVFAKFDQFLREVLKLPTAVFEGPSFGYTEHSVRTCFPQQKKILLNTFLDILMADPPPQCLKSPAKKLSHAISKSLGCVPIGELPHPVFPEQLEKLQDSMPHTV
;
A
#
# COMPACT_ATOMS: atom_id res chain seq x y z
N MET A 1 1.49 -27.93 21.28
CA MET A 1 0.11 -27.83 20.74
C MET A 1 -0.79 -26.86 21.52
N ILE A 2 -0.53 -26.53 22.79
CA ILE A 2 -1.36 -25.58 23.58
C ILE A 2 -0.96 -24.11 23.33
N GLU A 3 0.33 -23.81 23.08
CA GLU A 3 0.81 -22.44 22.80
C GLU A 3 0.32 -21.85 21.46
N GLU A 4 0.24 -22.64 20.39
CA GLU A 4 -0.24 -22.15 19.09
C GLU A 4 -1.71 -21.72 19.11
N GLY A 5 -2.56 -22.39 19.91
CA GLY A 5 -3.96 -22.02 20.10
C GLY A 5 -4.12 -20.69 20.84
N SER A 6 -3.24 -20.41 21.81
CA SER A 6 -3.21 -19.16 22.57
C SER A 6 -2.77 -17.97 21.71
N LYS A 7 -1.68 -18.12 20.95
CA LYS A 7 -1.18 -17.08 20.02
C LYS A 7 -2.20 -16.73 18.94
N ARG A 8 -2.92 -17.73 18.41
CA ARG A 8 -3.97 -17.51 17.41
C ARG A 8 -5.19 -16.77 17.98
N GLY A 9 -5.54 -17.02 19.25
CA GLY A 9 -6.60 -16.31 19.95
C GLY A 9 -6.26 -14.83 20.16
N GLN A 10 -5.04 -14.53 20.57
CA GLN A 10 -4.57 -13.17 20.80
C GLN A 10 -4.53 -12.33 19.51
N ALA A 11 -3.99 -12.88 18.42
CA ALA A 11 -3.95 -12.18 17.13
C ALA A 11 -5.34 -11.83 16.58
N VAL A 12 -6.35 -12.66 16.85
CA VAL A 12 -7.75 -12.39 16.47
C VAL A 12 -8.33 -11.24 17.30
N VAL A 13 -8.01 -11.17 18.59
CA VAL A 13 -8.44 -10.07 19.48
C VAL A 13 -7.80 -8.75 19.05
N GLU A 14 -6.49 -8.73 18.81
CA GLU A 14 -5.78 -7.53 18.36
C GLU A 14 -6.27 -7.03 17.00
N LYS A 15 -6.51 -7.95 16.06
CA LYS A 15 -7.12 -7.61 14.77
C LYS A 15 -8.51 -6.99 14.94
N ARG A 16 -9.36 -7.54 15.83
CA ARG A 16 -10.69 -6.96 16.13
C ARG A 16 -10.54 -5.57 16.73
N GLN A 17 -9.62 -5.39 17.68
CA GLN A 17 -9.36 -4.12 18.32
C GLN A 17 -8.93 -3.04 17.30
N LEU A 18 -8.00 -3.37 16.40
CA LEU A 18 -7.58 -2.50 15.29
C LEU A 18 -8.78 -1.99 14.47
N PHE A 19 -9.70 -2.88 14.10
CA PHE A 19 -10.87 -2.50 13.30
C PHE A 19 -11.90 -1.69 14.09
N MET A 20 -12.06 -1.95 15.40
CA MET A 20 -12.91 -1.13 16.26
C MET A 20 -12.36 0.30 16.38
N GLU A 21 -11.06 0.45 16.64
CA GLU A 21 -10.39 1.76 16.69
C GLU A 21 -10.49 2.50 15.37
N MET A 22 -10.31 1.80 14.24
CA MET A 22 -10.43 2.39 12.90
C MET A 22 -11.86 2.88 12.63
N ARG A 23 -12.88 2.10 13.02
CA ARG A 23 -14.29 2.49 12.85
C ARG A 23 -14.64 3.73 13.66
N ALA A 24 -14.07 3.88 14.86
CA ALA A 24 -14.27 5.05 15.71
C ALA A 24 -13.71 6.35 15.09
N GLN A 25 -12.81 6.26 14.11
CA GLN A 25 -12.33 7.43 13.36
C GLN A 25 -13.36 7.97 12.35
N ASN A 26 -14.48 7.28 12.13
CA ASN A 26 -15.55 7.69 11.22
C ASN A 26 -15.10 7.95 9.77
N PHE A 27 -14.04 7.29 9.28
CA PHE A 27 -13.61 7.46 7.88
C PHE A 27 -14.69 7.12 6.86
N ASP A 28 -15.66 6.28 7.22
CA ASP A 28 -16.78 5.89 6.33
C ASP A 28 -17.68 7.05 5.90
N VAL A 29 -17.63 8.20 6.59
CA VAL A 29 -18.36 9.42 6.16
C VAL A 29 -17.74 10.09 4.92
N ILE A 30 -16.48 9.76 4.60
CA ILE A 30 -15.78 10.34 3.45
C ILE A 30 -16.41 9.80 2.16
N ARG A 31 -17.00 10.69 1.36
CA ARG A 31 -17.69 10.33 0.10
C ARG A 31 -16.74 9.77 -0.96
N LEU A 32 -15.57 10.41 -1.14
CA LEU A 32 -14.59 9.99 -2.13
C LEU A 32 -13.88 8.71 -1.69
N SER A 33 -14.13 7.60 -2.39
CA SER A 33 -13.62 6.28 -2.01
C SER A 33 -12.10 6.17 -1.98
N THR A 34 -11.40 6.86 -2.90
CA THR A 34 -9.93 6.92 -2.91
C THR A 34 -9.37 7.58 -1.66
N TYR A 35 -10.00 8.66 -1.19
CA TYR A 35 -9.63 9.38 0.04
C TYR A 35 -9.98 8.59 1.28
N ARG A 36 -11.18 8.00 1.33
CA ARG A 36 -11.61 7.13 2.44
C ARG A 36 -10.65 5.97 2.64
N THR A 37 -10.29 5.30 1.54
CA THR A 37 -9.29 4.23 1.54
C THR A 37 -7.95 4.75 2.02
N ALA A 38 -7.55 5.93 1.57
CA ALA A 38 -6.29 6.51 1.99
C ALA A 38 -6.21 6.76 3.50
N CYS A 39 -7.27 7.32 4.08
CA CYS A 39 -7.36 7.53 5.54
C CYS A 39 -7.29 6.19 6.30
N LYS A 40 -8.01 5.16 5.84
CA LYS A 40 -7.98 3.82 6.46
C LYS A 40 -6.60 3.17 6.36
N LEU A 41 -5.95 3.22 5.20
CA LEU A 41 -4.59 2.70 5.04
C LEU A 41 -3.58 3.47 5.89
N ARG A 42 -3.71 4.80 5.96
CA ARG A 42 -2.86 5.65 6.82
C ARG A 42 -3.02 5.30 8.29
N PHE A 43 -4.24 5.02 8.74
CA PHE A 43 -4.50 4.53 10.10
C PHE A 43 -3.75 3.22 10.37
N VAL A 44 -3.85 2.24 9.46
CA VAL A 44 -3.12 0.96 9.58
C VAL A 44 -1.61 1.19 9.60
N GLN A 45 -1.06 2.04 8.73
CA GLN A 45 0.37 2.35 8.73
C GLN A 45 0.85 2.92 10.07
N LYS A 46 0.05 3.81 10.67
CA LYS A 46 0.34 4.41 11.97
C LYS A 46 0.31 3.36 13.07
N ARG A 47 -0.73 2.53 13.10
CA ARG A 47 -0.88 1.50 14.13
C ARG A 47 0.18 0.41 14.05
N CYS A 48 0.63 0.08 12.84
CA CYS A 48 1.73 -0.85 12.61
C CYS A 48 3.12 -0.18 12.65
N ASN A 49 3.22 1.14 12.81
CA ASN A 49 4.48 1.90 12.76
C ASN A 49 5.32 1.78 11.48
N VAL A 50 4.82 1.11 10.44
CA VAL A 50 5.52 0.94 9.15
C VAL A 50 5.74 2.27 8.42
N HIS A 51 4.96 3.31 8.75
CA HIS A 51 5.20 4.68 8.27
C HIS A 51 6.52 5.30 8.72
N LEU A 52 7.13 4.77 9.80
CA LEU A 52 8.43 5.23 10.31
C LEU A 52 9.61 4.55 9.61
N VAL A 53 9.37 3.45 8.89
CA VAL A 53 10.38 2.77 8.08
C VAL A 53 10.35 3.40 6.69
N ASP A 54 11.33 4.20 6.32
CA ASP A 54 11.38 4.71 4.95
C ASP A 54 11.65 3.60 3.91
N VAL A 55 11.36 3.91 2.64
CA VAL A 55 11.54 2.96 1.54
C VAL A 55 12.99 2.48 1.40
N TRP A 56 13.99 3.32 1.67
CA TRP A 56 15.39 2.91 1.57
C TRP A 56 15.71 1.83 2.61
N ASN A 57 15.32 2.05 3.86
CA ASN A 57 15.49 1.09 4.94
C ASN A 57 14.71 -0.21 4.72
N MET A 58 13.52 -0.12 4.12
CA MET A 58 12.75 -1.29 3.73
C MET A 58 13.50 -2.12 2.67
N ILE A 59 14.09 -1.47 1.67
CA ILE A 59 14.88 -2.12 0.61
C ILE A 59 16.12 -2.80 1.19
N GLU A 60 16.83 -2.13 2.09
CA GLU A 60 18.01 -2.68 2.75
C GLU A 60 17.65 -3.90 3.60
N ALA A 61 16.55 -3.85 4.36
CA ALA A 61 16.09 -5.01 5.12
C ALA A 61 15.78 -6.22 4.22
N PHE A 62 15.23 -6.01 3.03
CA PHE A 62 15.02 -7.08 2.06
C PHE A 62 16.33 -7.63 1.51
N ARG A 63 17.32 -6.77 1.30
CA ARG A 63 18.66 -7.14 0.82
C ARG A 63 19.41 -7.97 1.85
N ASP A 64 19.44 -7.52 3.10
CA ASP A 64 20.08 -8.20 4.21
C ASP A 64 19.43 -9.56 4.52
N SER A 65 18.12 -9.67 4.26
CA SER A 65 17.36 -10.92 4.39
C SER A 65 17.49 -11.87 3.20
N GLY A 66 18.32 -11.52 2.21
CA GLY A 66 18.56 -12.31 0.99
C GLY A 66 17.35 -12.42 0.06
N LEU A 67 16.33 -11.57 0.19
CA LEU A 67 15.09 -11.68 -0.59
C LEU A 67 15.26 -11.25 -2.05
N ASN A 68 16.35 -10.57 -2.38
CA ASN A 68 16.62 -10.09 -3.73
C ASN A 68 17.21 -11.18 -4.64
N THR A 69 17.69 -12.28 -4.07
CA THR A 69 18.28 -13.41 -4.83
C THR A 69 17.31 -14.56 -5.02
N LEU A 70 16.15 -14.51 -4.36
CA LEU A 70 15.15 -15.57 -4.39
C LEU A 70 14.12 -15.34 -5.49
N ASP A 71 13.48 -16.44 -5.89
CA ASP A 71 12.38 -16.37 -6.85
C ASP A 71 11.21 -15.55 -6.28
N HIS A 72 10.63 -14.71 -7.13
CA HIS A 72 9.57 -13.79 -6.74
C HIS A 72 8.29 -14.51 -6.28
N ASN A 73 8.04 -15.72 -6.81
CA ASN A 73 6.88 -16.53 -6.49
C ASN A 73 7.14 -17.52 -5.35
N ALA A 74 8.37 -17.58 -4.84
CA ALA A 74 8.68 -18.42 -3.68
C ALA A 74 7.79 -18.02 -2.49
N GLU A 75 7.19 -19.02 -1.86
CA GLU A 75 6.37 -18.84 -0.66
C GLU A 75 7.27 -18.53 0.54
N ILE A 76 6.85 -17.56 1.36
CA ILE A 76 7.47 -17.23 2.64
C ILE A 76 6.64 -17.90 3.73
N ASN A 77 7.31 -18.71 4.56
CA ASN A 77 6.69 -19.26 5.75
C ASN A 77 6.60 -18.21 6.88
N VAL A 78 5.74 -18.47 7.86
CA VAL A 78 5.45 -17.53 8.95
C VAL A 78 6.71 -17.16 9.74
N SER A 79 7.55 -18.13 10.10
CA SER A 79 8.76 -17.87 10.89
C SER A 79 9.77 -16.96 10.17
N ARG A 80 9.94 -17.14 8.86
CA ARG A 80 10.80 -16.28 8.06
C ARG A 80 10.23 -14.86 7.96
N LEU A 81 8.91 -14.73 7.79
CA LEU A 81 8.25 -13.42 7.80
C LEU A 81 8.45 -12.70 9.14
N GLU A 82 8.26 -13.40 10.26
CA GLU A 82 8.50 -12.86 11.62
C GLU A 82 9.95 -12.39 11.78
N THR A 83 10.91 -13.18 11.30
CA THR A 83 12.34 -12.82 11.34
C THR A 83 12.62 -11.53 10.56
N ILE A 84 12.05 -11.40 9.35
CA ILE A 84 12.23 -10.22 8.51
C ILE A 84 11.61 -8.98 9.17
N LEU A 85 10.37 -9.08 9.65
CA LEU A 85 9.70 -7.99 10.36
C LEU A 85 10.45 -7.61 11.63
N SER A 86 10.96 -8.59 12.39
CA SER A 86 11.80 -8.35 13.57
C SER A 86 13.05 -7.57 13.23
N SER A 87 13.75 -7.94 12.17
CA SER A 87 14.92 -7.20 11.70
C SER A 87 14.56 -5.75 11.37
N ILE A 88 13.48 -5.53 10.61
CA ILE A 88 13.01 -4.19 10.23
C ILE A 88 12.75 -3.32 11.47
N TYR A 89 11.95 -3.80 12.42
CA TYR A 89 11.58 -3.02 13.60
C TYR A 89 12.73 -2.90 14.60
N TYR A 90 13.61 -3.90 14.70
CA TYR A 90 14.82 -3.80 15.52
C TYR A 90 15.75 -2.69 15.01
N GLN A 91 15.96 -2.59 13.70
CA GLN A 91 16.75 -1.50 13.10
C GLN A 91 16.07 -0.14 13.27
N LEU A 92 14.73 -0.08 13.20
CA LEU A 92 13.99 1.14 13.50
C LEU A 92 14.16 1.59 14.95
N ASN A 93 14.01 0.66 15.91
CA ASN A 93 14.10 0.95 17.35
C ASN A 93 15.47 1.51 17.74
N LYS A 94 16.57 1.15 17.05
CA LYS A 94 17.90 1.74 17.26
C LYS A 94 17.97 3.24 16.95
N ARG A 95 17.02 3.76 16.17
CA ARG A 95 17.01 5.14 15.68
C ARG A 95 15.93 6.00 16.35
N LEU A 96 15.00 5.40 17.08
CA LEU A 96 13.94 6.10 17.81
C LEU A 96 14.37 6.36 19.27
N PRO A 97 13.97 7.49 19.88
CA PRO A 97 14.12 7.69 21.32
C PRO A 97 13.40 6.59 22.11
N THR A 98 13.97 6.17 23.24
CA THR A 98 13.64 4.96 24.03
C THR A 98 12.16 4.81 24.48
N MET A 99 11.33 5.83 24.29
CA MET A 99 9.91 5.87 24.67
C MET A 99 8.93 5.28 23.62
N HIS A 100 9.42 4.82 22.46
CA HIS A 100 8.58 4.36 21.32
C HIS A 100 8.90 2.92 20.84
N GLN A 101 9.28 2.02 21.74
CA GLN A 101 9.62 0.65 21.34
C GLN A 101 8.39 -0.10 20.81
N ILE A 102 8.51 -0.63 19.60
CA ILE A 102 7.44 -1.36 18.91
C ILE A 102 7.58 -2.85 19.23
N ASN A 103 6.55 -3.45 19.81
CA ASN A 103 6.47 -4.91 19.96
C ASN A 103 6.22 -5.53 18.58
N VAL A 104 7.08 -6.46 18.18
CA VAL A 104 7.17 -7.01 16.83
C VAL A 104 6.26 -8.22 16.63
N GLU A 105 5.83 -8.86 17.70
CA GLU A 105 4.96 -10.03 17.56
C GLU A 105 3.53 -9.61 17.22
N GLN A 106 2.98 -10.23 16.17
CA GLN A 106 1.54 -10.29 15.81
C GLN A 106 1.07 -9.26 14.76
N SER A 107 1.28 -9.57 13.48
CA SER A 107 0.56 -8.99 12.34
C SER A 107 0.67 -9.89 11.09
N ILE A 108 0.20 -11.15 11.13
CA ILE A 108 0.31 -12.06 9.98
C ILE A 108 -1.05 -12.71 9.66
N SER A 109 -1.50 -12.56 8.41
CA SER A 109 -2.64 -13.32 7.89
C SER A 109 -2.18 -14.69 7.39
N HIS A 110 -2.86 -15.76 7.80
CA HIS A 110 -2.63 -17.12 7.30
C HIS A 110 -3.09 -17.24 5.84
N GLY A 111 -2.17 -17.03 4.91
CA GLY A 111 -2.30 -17.28 3.47
C GLY A 111 -0.93 -17.53 2.87
N LYS A 112 -0.86 -18.19 1.71
CA LYS A 112 0.38 -18.37 0.95
C LYS A 112 0.89 -16.99 0.52
N LEU A 113 1.85 -16.43 1.27
CA LEU A 113 2.45 -15.13 1.00
C LEU A 113 3.71 -15.35 0.17
N THR A 114 3.77 -14.79 -1.03
CA THR A 114 4.99 -14.84 -1.85
C THR A 114 5.97 -13.73 -1.47
N ILE A 115 7.25 -13.89 -1.82
CA ILE A 115 8.26 -12.84 -1.67
C ILE A 115 7.82 -11.56 -2.37
N PHE A 116 7.31 -11.66 -3.59
CA PHE A 116 6.84 -10.50 -4.33
C PHE A 116 5.65 -9.80 -3.68
N SER A 117 4.68 -10.56 -3.16
CA SER A 117 3.52 -10.01 -2.45
C SER A 117 3.96 -9.20 -1.23
N MET A 118 4.80 -9.80 -0.37
CA MET A 118 5.32 -9.14 0.82
C MET A 118 6.10 -7.86 0.47
N LYS A 119 7.05 -7.93 -0.47
CA LYS A 119 7.85 -6.76 -0.89
C LYS A 119 6.95 -5.65 -1.43
N SER A 120 5.97 -6.00 -2.26
CA SER A 120 5.02 -5.05 -2.85
C SER A 120 4.16 -4.35 -1.80
N MET A 121 3.59 -5.12 -0.85
CA MET A 121 2.73 -4.58 0.20
C MET A 121 3.52 -3.69 1.18
N LEU A 122 4.69 -4.15 1.63
CA LEU A 122 5.54 -3.41 2.57
C LEU A 122 6.16 -2.16 1.93
N ALA A 123 6.64 -2.22 0.69
CA ALA A 123 7.17 -1.05 -0.01
C ALA A 123 6.08 -0.03 -0.39
N THR A 124 4.83 -0.49 -0.55
CA THR A 124 3.69 0.42 -0.67
C THR A 124 3.42 1.11 0.66
N MET A 125 3.33 0.34 1.76
CA MET A 125 2.92 0.81 3.09
C MET A 125 4.04 1.48 3.91
N CYS A 126 5.29 1.48 3.46
CA CYS A 126 6.40 2.12 4.19
C CYS A 126 6.30 3.66 4.15
N GLY A 127 7.14 4.34 4.92
CA GLY A 127 7.36 5.78 4.84
C GLY A 127 8.15 6.21 3.60
N GLY A 128 8.14 7.51 3.29
CA GLY A 128 8.96 8.09 2.22
C GLY A 128 8.17 8.56 1.00
N LYS A 129 8.87 9.27 0.10
CA LYS A 129 8.28 9.91 -1.08
C LYS A 129 7.68 8.87 -2.02
N ILE A 130 6.50 9.18 -2.55
CA ILE A 130 5.80 8.30 -3.51
C ILE A 130 6.68 7.96 -4.72
N VAL A 131 7.45 8.92 -5.22
CA VAL A 131 8.34 8.72 -6.37
C VAL A 131 9.36 7.63 -6.11
N ASP A 132 9.95 7.59 -4.91
CA ASP A 132 10.99 6.64 -4.56
C ASP A 132 10.41 5.23 -4.38
N LYS A 133 9.20 5.13 -3.82
CA LYS A 133 8.43 3.87 -3.77
C LYS A 133 8.11 3.35 -5.17
N LEU A 134 7.64 4.22 -6.06
CA LEU A 134 7.32 3.86 -7.43
C LEU A 134 8.57 3.45 -8.22
N ARG A 135 9.72 4.11 -8.00
CA ARG A 135 11.02 3.68 -8.57
C ARG A 135 11.40 2.28 -8.13
N TYR A 136 11.27 2.00 -6.83
CA TYR A 136 11.54 0.66 -6.32
C TYR A 136 10.58 -0.38 -6.89
N ILE A 137 9.28 -0.11 -6.91
CA ILE A 137 8.27 -1.00 -7.51
C ILE A 137 8.63 -1.27 -8.98
N PHE A 138 8.96 -0.22 -9.74
CA PHE A 138 9.38 -0.35 -11.13
C PHE A 138 10.57 -1.30 -11.28
N SER A 139 11.56 -1.22 -10.38
CA SER A 139 12.72 -2.12 -10.40
C SER A 139 12.36 -3.59 -10.12
N GLN A 140 11.24 -3.87 -9.44
CA GLN A 140 10.77 -5.25 -9.21
C GLN A 140 10.00 -5.79 -10.43
N ILE A 141 9.35 -4.92 -11.19
CA ILE A 141 8.50 -5.29 -12.33
C ILE A 141 9.17 -5.12 -13.70
N SER A 142 10.38 -4.57 -13.77
CA SER A 142 11.15 -4.46 -15.00
C SER A 142 11.97 -5.71 -15.31
N ASP A 143 12.40 -5.81 -16.57
CA ASP A 143 13.46 -6.72 -17.00
C ASP A 143 14.85 -6.10 -16.79
N SER A 144 15.91 -6.83 -17.17
CA SER A 144 17.29 -6.36 -17.10
C SER A 144 17.61 -5.20 -18.05
N ASN A 145 16.75 -4.93 -19.04
CA ASN A 145 16.88 -3.80 -19.95
C ASN A 145 16.18 -2.54 -19.43
N GLY A 146 15.60 -2.58 -18.22
CA GLY A 146 14.84 -1.47 -17.65
C GLY A 146 13.47 -1.25 -18.29
N VAL A 147 12.92 -2.26 -18.98
CA VAL A 147 11.59 -2.23 -19.57
C VAL A 147 10.60 -2.94 -18.66
N MET A 148 9.45 -2.32 -18.41
CA MET A 148 8.40 -2.93 -17.59
C MET A 148 7.88 -4.24 -18.21
N VAL A 149 7.80 -5.29 -17.40
CA VAL A 149 7.16 -6.56 -17.76
C VAL A 149 5.69 -6.49 -17.33
N PHE A 150 4.78 -6.42 -18.30
CA PHE A 150 3.33 -6.29 -18.04
C PHE A 150 2.76 -7.39 -17.13
N ALA A 151 3.25 -8.63 -17.23
CA ALA A 151 2.82 -9.72 -16.35
C ALA A 151 3.21 -9.47 -14.88
N LYS A 152 4.42 -8.92 -14.63
CA LYS A 152 4.85 -8.55 -13.27
C LYS A 152 4.06 -7.35 -12.75
N PHE A 153 3.70 -6.40 -13.62
CA PHE A 153 2.84 -5.27 -13.23
C PHE A 153 1.40 -5.72 -12.93
N ASP A 154 0.83 -6.65 -13.70
CA ASP A 154 -0.45 -7.29 -13.41
C ASP A 154 -0.42 -7.97 -12.04
N GLN A 155 0.62 -8.76 -11.78
CA GLN A 155 0.84 -9.39 -10.48
C GLN A 155 0.95 -8.33 -9.37
N PHE A 156 1.71 -7.25 -9.58
CA PHE A 156 1.85 -6.16 -8.61
C PHE A 156 0.48 -5.58 -8.26
N LEU A 157 -0.33 -5.23 -9.26
CA LEU A 157 -1.67 -4.69 -9.05
C LEU A 157 -2.56 -5.64 -8.26
N ARG A 158 -2.56 -6.93 -8.57
CA ARG A 158 -3.35 -7.93 -7.83
C ARG A 158 -2.93 -8.00 -6.35
N GLU A 159 -1.63 -7.94 -6.08
CA GLU A 159 -1.12 -8.00 -4.70
C GLU A 159 -1.45 -6.74 -3.91
N VAL A 160 -1.17 -5.56 -4.47
CA VAL A 160 -1.39 -4.29 -3.77
C VAL A 160 -2.89 -3.97 -3.60
N LEU A 161 -3.78 -4.46 -4.47
CA LEU A 161 -5.23 -4.34 -4.32
C LEU A 161 -5.81 -5.18 -3.16
N LYS A 162 -5.00 -6.07 -2.56
CA LYS A 162 -5.37 -6.72 -1.29
C LYS A 162 -5.36 -5.72 -0.13
N LEU A 163 -4.58 -4.63 -0.19
CA LEU A 163 -4.56 -3.58 0.84
C LEU A 163 -5.91 -2.86 1.00
N PRO A 164 -6.52 -2.25 -0.05
CA PRO A 164 -7.85 -1.67 0.06
C PRO A 164 -8.91 -2.72 0.42
N THR A 165 -8.78 -3.95 -0.08
CA THR A 165 -9.67 -5.05 0.30
C THR A 165 -9.60 -5.36 1.79
N ALA A 166 -8.41 -5.33 2.39
CA ALA A 166 -8.19 -5.59 3.82
C ALA A 166 -8.82 -4.53 4.74
N VAL A 167 -9.11 -3.32 4.22
CA VAL A 167 -9.81 -2.25 4.93
C VAL A 167 -11.26 -2.05 4.45
N PHE A 168 -11.83 -3.08 3.82
CA PHE A 168 -13.21 -3.12 3.32
C PHE A 168 -13.53 -2.10 2.22
N GLU A 169 -12.54 -1.73 1.41
CA GLU A 169 -12.68 -0.81 0.28
C GLU A 169 -12.52 -1.49 -1.09
N GLY A 170 -12.32 -2.81 -1.14
CA GLY A 170 -12.08 -3.57 -2.37
C GLY A 170 -13.03 -3.23 -3.54
N PRO A 171 -14.36 -3.15 -3.34
CA PRO A 171 -15.31 -2.82 -4.41
C PRO A 171 -15.04 -1.47 -5.10
N SER A 172 -14.43 -0.51 -4.39
CA SER A 172 -14.13 0.83 -4.93
C SER A 172 -13.04 0.83 -6.01
N PHE A 173 -12.20 -0.22 -6.05
CA PHE A 173 -11.01 -0.32 -6.90
C PHE A 173 -11.15 -1.37 -8.03
N GLY A 174 -12.38 -1.85 -8.27
CA GLY A 174 -12.73 -3.00 -9.13
C GLY A 174 -11.73 -3.34 -10.23
N TYR A 175 -11.22 -4.58 -10.22
CA TYR A 175 -10.14 -5.04 -11.08
C TYR A 175 -10.63 -5.95 -12.21
N THR A 176 -10.03 -5.83 -13.39
CA THR A 176 -10.20 -6.77 -14.51
C THR A 176 -8.84 -7.05 -15.14
N GLU A 177 -8.66 -8.20 -15.80
CA GLU A 177 -7.39 -8.53 -16.47
C GLU A 177 -7.01 -7.52 -17.57
N HIS A 178 -8.01 -6.88 -18.17
CA HIS A 178 -7.82 -5.84 -19.18
C HIS A 178 -7.37 -4.50 -18.56
N SER A 179 -7.55 -4.29 -17.26
CA SER A 179 -7.23 -3.04 -16.55
C SER A 179 -5.78 -2.64 -16.76
N VAL A 180 -4.85 -3.60 -16.68
CA VAL A 180 -3.40 -3.39 -16.87
C VAL A 180 -3.08 -2.81 -18.24
N ARG A 181 -3.70 -3.35 -19.30
CA ARG A 181 -3.45 -2.94 -20.69
C ARG A 181 -4.00 -1.54 -21.00
N THR A 182 -4.97 -1.06 -20.22
CA THR A 182 -5.53 0.30 -20.35
C THR A 182 -4.74 1.36 -19.58
N CYS A 183 -3.81 0.95 -18.70
CA CYS A 183 -3.03 1.90 -17.90
C CYS A 183 -1.96 2.62 -18.73
N PHE A 184 -1.47 1.96 -19.77
CA PHE A 184 -0.36 2.43 -20.59
C PHE A 184 -0.78 2.49 -22.07
N PRO A 185 -0.23 3.43 -22.85
CA PRO A 185 -0.41 3.43 -24.30
C PRO A 185 0.00 2.08 -24.90
N GLN A 186 -0.87 1.49 -25.72
CA GLN A 186 -0.55 0.25 -26.42
C GLN A 186 0.66 0.47 -27.34
N GLN A 187 1.48 -0.56 -27.51
CA GLN A 187 2.65 -0.59 -28.42
C GLN A 187 3.87 0.26 -28.00
N LYS A 188 3.89 0.86 -26.81
CA LYS A 188 5.11 1.51 -26.26
C LYS A 188 5.82 0.61 -25.26
N LYS A 189 7.15 0.54 -25.36
CA LYS A 189 8.00 0.07 -24.26
C LYS A 189 7.86 1.06 -23.10
N ILE A 190 7.54 0.55 -21.92
CA ILE A 190 7.34 1.40 -20.74
C ILE A 190 8.63 1.44 -19.94
N LEU A 191 9.29 2.61 -19.96
CA LEU A 191 10.47 2.91 -19.16
C LEU A 191 10.07 3.60 -17.85
N LEU A 192 11.01 3.74 -16.92
CA LEU A 192 10.78 4.29 -15.59
C LEU A 192 10.08 5.66 -15.63
N ASN A 193 10.58 6.61 -16.43
CA ASN A 193 10.01 7.95 -16.47
C ASN A 193 8.57 7.93 -17.00
N THR A 194 8.29 7.16 -18.06
CA THR A 194 6.93 6.97 -18.58
C THR A 194 6.00 6.35 -17.54
N PHE A 195 6.51 5.39 -16.76
CA PHE A 195 5.75 4.79 -15.67
C PHE A 195 5.41 5.81 -14.56
N LEU A 196 6.40 6.60 -14.15
CA LEU A 196 6.21 7.65 -13.14
C LEU A 196 5.23 8.71 -13.62
N ASP A 197 5.39 9.22 -14.84
CA ASP A 197 4.51 10.23 -15.44
C ASP A 197 3.04 9.77 -15.43
N ILE A 198 2.80 8.52 -15.82
CA ILE A 198 1.44 7.96 -15.91
C ILE A 198 0.81 7.73 -14.54
N LEU A 199 1.58 7.22 -13.57
CA LEU A 199 1.06 6.92 -12.24
C LEU A 199 0.97 8.15 -11.33
N MET A 200 1.80 9.16 -11.56
CA MET A 200 1.80 10.40 -10.78
C MET A 200 0.91 11.49 -11.37
N ALA A 201 0.50 11.37 -12.63
CA ALA A 201 -0.46 12.30 -13.22
C ALA A 201 -1.72 12.41 -12.37
N ASP A 202 -2.15 13.63 -12.04
CA ASP A 202 -3.40 13.85 -11.33
C ASP A 202 -4.55 13.62 -12.33
N PRO A 203 -5.30 12.51 -12.22
CA PRO A 203 -6.34 12.24 -13.20
C PRO A 203 -7.51 13.20 -12.94
N PRO A 204 -8.15 13.74 -13.99
CA PRO A 204 -9.47 14.33 -13.83
C PRO A 204 -10.40 13.35 -13.08
N PRO A 205 -11.36 13.80 -12.26
CA PRO A 205 -12.24 12.91 -11.47
C PRO A 205 -12.92 11.81 -12.31
N GLN A 206 -13.14 12.12 -13.59
CA GLN A 206 -13.77 11.27 -14.60
C GLN A 206 -12.83 10.18 -15.19
N CYS A 207 -11.51 10.36 -15.03
CA CYS A 207 -10.43 9.51 -15.54
C CYS A 207 -9.92 8.50 -14.49
N LEU A 208 -10.44 8.55 -13.26
CA LEU A 208 -10.26 7.52 -12.23
C LEU A 208 -11.01 6.22 -12.59
N LYS A 209 -11.07 5.81 -13.85
CA LYS A 209 -11.72 4.56 -14.25
C LYS A 209 -10.78 3.36 -14.11
N SER A 210 -9.46 3.54 -14.26
CA SER A 210 -8.52 2.43 -14.15
C SER A 210 -8.11 2.16 -12.69
N PRO A 211 -8.08 0.88 -12.27
CA PRO A 211 -7.65 0.46 -10.93
C PRO A 211 -6.26 0.95 -10.56
N ALA A 212 -5.31 0.92 -11.49
CA ALA A 212 -3.94 1.37 -11.22
C ALA A 212 -3.88 2.87 -10.95
N LYS A 213 -4.69 3.70 -11.63
CA LYS A 213 -4.74 5.14 -11.37
C LYS A 213 -5.48 5.46 -10.09
N LYS A 214 -6.60 4.79 -9.81
CA LYS A 214 -7.28 4.88 -8.50
C LYS A 214 -6.37 4.50 -7.36
N LEU A 215 -5.65 3.39 -7.53
CA LEU A 215 -4.70 2.89 -6.56
C LEU A 215 -3.52 3.85 -6.42
N SER A 216 -2.86 4.25 -7.51
CA SER A 216 -1.75 5.20 -7.44
C SER A 216 -2.18 6.53 -6.83
N HIS A 217 -3.39 7.01 -7.13
CA HIS A 217 -3.96 8.19 -6.50
C HIS A 217 -4.25 7.97 -5.02
N ALA A 218 -4.90 6.87 -4.63
CA ALA A 218 -5.13 6.54 -3.22
C ALA A 218 -3.81 6.38 -2.45
N ILE A 219 -2.85 5.64 -3.00
CA ILE A 219 -1.48 5.49 -2.52
C ILE A 219 -0.85 6.87 -2.40
N SER A 220 -0.82 7.69 -3.44
CA SER A 220 -0.25 9.05 -3.40
C SER A 220 -0.89 9.93 -2.32
N LYS A 221 -2.22 9.85 -2.13
CA LYS A 221 -2.94 10.60 -1.08
C LYS A 221 -2.77 10.00 0.33
N SER A 222 -2.50 8.69 0.48
CA SER A 222 -2.21 8.09 1.80
C SER A 222 -0.73 8.15 2.17
N LEU A 223 0.15 8.12 1.16
CA LEU A 223 1.57 7.75 1.23
C LEU A 223 2.49 8.86 0.72
N GLY A 224 1.93 9.92 0.13
CA GLY A 224 2.60 11.22 0.03
C GLY A 224 2.79 11.74 1.44
N CYS A 225 4.05 11.95 1.83
CA CYS A 225 4.43 12.53 3.11
C CYS A 225 3.61 13.80 3.38
N VAL A 226 2.64 13.72 4.30
CA VAL A 226 2.17 14.91 5.01
C VAL A 226 3.32 15.28 5.96
N PRO A 227 3.86 16.50 5.91
CA PRO A 227 4.87 16.96 6.86
C PRO A 227 4.40 16.72 8.30
N ILE A 228 5.35 16.41 9.19
CA ILE A 228 5.10 16.34 10.63
C ILE A 228 4.62 17.74 11.06
N GLY A 229 3.30 17.92 11.21
CA GLY A 229 2.73 19.21 11.64
C GLY A 229 1.33 19.56 11.11
N GLU A 230 0.82 18.91 10.05
CA GLU A 230 -0.53 19.22 9.56
C GLU A 230 -1.61 18.26 10.07
N LEU A 231 -2.84 18.81 10.14
CA LEU A 231 -4.04 18.22 10.71
C LEU A 231 -4.22 16.73 10.36
N PRO A 232 -4.81 15.93 11.26
CA PRO A 232 -4.93 14.48 11.10
C PRO A 232 -5.73 14.04 9.86
N HIS A 233 -6.38 14.98 9.17
CA HIS A 233 -7.27 14.78 8.02
C HIS A 233 -6.94 15.80 6.92
N PRO A 234 -6.97 15.41 5.63
CA PRO A 234 -6.84 16.36 4.52
C PRO A 234 -7.97 17.41 4.57
N VAL A 235 -7.61 18.68 4.41
CA VAL A 235 -8.59 19.77 4.31
C VAL A 235 -9.23 19.73 2.92
N PHE A 236 -10.56 19.77 2.89
CA PHE A 236 -11.37 19.75 1.67
C PHE A 236 -11.25 21.09 0.91
N PRO A 237 -11.02 21.11 -0.40
CA PRO A 237 -11.34 22.28 -1.22
C PRO A 237 -12.86 22.33 -1.40
N GLU A 238 -13.52 23.34 -0.82
CA GLU A 238 -14.97 23.62 -0.99
C GLU A 238 -15.38 23.75 -2.47
N GLN A 239 -14.43 24.01 -3.36
CA GLN A 239 -14.68 24.24 -4.78
C GLN A 239 -15.16 23.00 -5.57
N LEU A 240 -15.08 21.78 -5.03
CA LEU A 240 -15.58 20.59 -5.72
C LEU A 240 -17.11 20.43 -5.59
N GLU A 241 -17.75 21.13 -4.65
CA GLU A 241 -19.20 21.02 -4.40
C GLU A 241 -20.04 21.61 -5.54
N LYS A 242 -19.54 22.65 -6.24
CA LYS A 242 -20.32 23.38 -7.25
C LYS A 242 -20.48 22.68 -8.61
N LEU A 243 -19.75 21.58 -8.85
CA LEU A 243 -19.74 20.91 -10.16
C LEU A 243 -20.70 19.72 -10.28
N GLN A 244 -21.32 19.26 -9.18
CA GLN A 244 -22.28 18.15 -9.23
C GLN A 244 -23.75 18.60 -9.20
N ASP A 245 -24.05 19.82 -8.76
CA ASP A 245 -25.43 20.36 -8.74
C ASP A 245 -25.90 20.92 -10.09
N SER A 246 -25.08 20.90 -11.14
CA SER A 246 -25.40 21.50 -12.44
C SER A 246 -25.78 20.50 -13.54
N MET A 247 -26.18 19.27 -13.21
CA MET A 247 -26.74 18.35 -14.22
C MET A 247 -28.27 18.48 -14.22
N PRO A 248 -28.89 19.01 -15.30
CA PRO A 248 -30.33 19.16 -15.35
C PRO A 248 -31.00 17.78 -15.39
N HIS A 249 -31.90 17.53 -14.45
CA HIS A 249 -32.82 16.40 -14.52
C HIS A 249 -33.68 16.55 -15.78
N THR A 250 -33.46 15.70 -16.77
CA THR A 250 -34.36 15.60 -17.92
C THR A 250 -35.44 14.59 -17.54
N VAL A 251 -36.69 15.05 -17.63
CA VAL A 251 -37.95 14.34 -17.37
C VAL A 251 -38.11 13.15 -18.32
#